data_AF-M5Q2K0-F1
#
_entry.id   AF-M5Q2K0-F1
#
_cell.length_a   1.000
_cell.length_b   1.000
_cell.length_c   1.000
_cell.angle_alpha   90.00
_cell.angle_beta   90.00
_cell.angle_gamma   90.00
#
_symmetry.space_group_name_H-M   'P 1'
#
loop_
_entity.id
_entity.type
_entity.pdbx_description
1 polymer ?
#
loop_
_entity_poly.entity_id
_entity_poly.type
_entity_poly.pdbx_seq_one_letter_code
_entity_poly.pdbx_strand_id
1 'polypeptide(L)'
;MTTLKELFDRCSWKSKFQGCLPEKPNEIIYQWGEDEIEFAAPFFTPTGMRIYIEETNVVRRSLYLGQDVNGRHVLAVREQEKEEYRAGIPDMAAAYANILDPDKAEAFLRDKFKV
;
A
#
# COMPACT_ATOMS: atom_id res chain seq x y z
N MET A 1 -17.05 -6.00 -23.15
CA MET A 1 -16.69 -4.80 -22.35
C MET A 1 -16.21 -5.30 -21.01
N THR A 2 -15.10 -4.78 -20.51
CA THR A 2 -14.61 -5.17 -19.18
C THR A 2 -15.44 -4.50 -18.10
N THR A 3 -15.74 -5.22 -17.02
CA THR A 3 -16.52 -4.71 -15.88
C THR A 3 -15.61 -4.47 -14.67
N LEU A 4 -16.07 -3.70 -13.68
CA LEU A 4 -15.34 -3.56 -12.41
C LEU A 4 -15.13 -4.92 -11.72
N LYS A 5 -16.10 -5.83 -11.85
CA LYS A 5 -15.98 -7.21 -11.36
C LYS A 5 -14.86 -7.98 -12.07
N GLU A 6 -14.74 -7.87 -13.39
CA GLU A 6 -13.63 -8.52 -14.11
C GLU A 6 -12.27 -7.98 -13.68
N LEU A 7 -12.14 -6.67 -13.44
CA LEU A 7 -10.90 -6.07 -12.93
C LEU A 7 -10.58 -6.60 -11.53
N PHE A 8 -11.58 -6.68 -10.65
CA PHE A 8 -11.46 -7.25 -9.31
C PHE A 8 -11.02 -8.73 -9.34
N ASP A 9 -11.63 -9.53 -10.22
CA ASP A 9 -11.34 -10.96 -10.34
C ASP A 9 -9.92 -11.20 -10.91
N ARG A 10 -9.47 -10.36 -11.85
CA ARG A 10 -8.10 -10.41 -12.44
C ARG A 10 -6.99 -9.99 -11.47
N CYS A 11 -7.31 -9.13 -10.51
CA CYS A 11 -6.32 -8.67 -9.53
C CYS A 11 -5.77 -9.86 -8.72
N SER A 12 -4.46 -10.07 -8.76
CA SER A 12 -3.81 -11.21 -8.08
C SER A 12 -3.53 -10.97 -6.60
N TRP A 13 -3.94 -9.81 -6.07
CA TRP A 13 -3.77 -9.49 -4.66
C TRP A 13 -4.57 -10.45 -3.78
N LYS A 14 -4.05 -10.74 -2.60
CA LYS A 14 -4.71 -11.61 -1.61
C LYS A 14 -5.77 -10.85 -0.82
N SER A 15 -5.51 -9.59 -0.51
CA SER A 15 -6.40 -8.73 0.29
C SER A 15 -7.48 -8.09 -0.58
N LYS A 16 -8.48 -8.89 -0.96
CA LYS A 16 -9.63 -8.46 -1.76
C LYS A 16 -10.94 -8.67 -1.00
N PHE A 17 -11.83 -7.69 -1.05
CA PHE A 17 -13.10 -7.69 -0.33
C PHE A 17 -14.25 -7.36 -1.29
N GLN A 18 -15.30 -8.19 -1.28
CA GLN A 18 -16.46 -8.02 -2.14
C GLN A 18 -17.72 -7.74 -1.31
N GLY A 19 -18.57 -6.86 -1.81
CA GLY A 19 -19.84 -6.48 -1.18
C GLY A 19 -19.71 -5.36 -0.16
N CYS A 20 -18.53 -4.77 0.00
CA CYS A 20 -18.30 -3.66 0.93
C CYS A 20 -17.28 -2.66 0.37
N LEU A 21 -17.27 -1.47 0.96
CA LEU A 21 -16.24 -0.45 0.77
C LEU A 21 -15.41 -0.30 2.05
N PRO A 22 -14.20 0.29 1.98
CA PRO A 22 -13.42 0.59 3.17
C PRO A 22 -14.20 1.41 4.21
N GLU A 23 -14.09 1.04 5.48
CA GLU A 23 -14.79 1.72 6.59
C GLU A 23 -14.38 3.19 6.74
N LYS A 24 -13.13 3.50 6.37
CA LYS A 24 -12.51 4.81 6.50
C LYS A 24 -12.29 5.41 5.12
N PRO A 25 -13.12 6.37 4.68
CA PRO A 25 -13.00 6.97 3.34
C PRO A 25 -11.66 7.66 3.10
N ASN A 26 -11.02 8.18 4.15
CA ASN A 26 -9.71 8.82 4.07
C ASN A 26 -8.54 7.85 3.80
N GLU A 27 -8.78 6.54 3.84
CA GLU A 27 -7.79 5.52 3.47
C GLU A 27 -7.97 5.06 2.01
N ILE A 28 -8.97 5.56 1.30
CA ILE A 28 -9.20 5.28 -0.12
C ILE A 28 -8.31 6.20 -0.95
N ILE A 29 -7.38 5.62 -1.71
CA ILE A 29 -6.44 6.37 -2.56
C ILE A 29 -6.84 6.35 -4.03
N TYR A 30 -7.60 5.33 -4.45
CA TYR A 30 -8.21 5.28 -5.77
C TYR A 30 -9.62 4.73 -5.67
N GLN A 31 -10.51 5.27 -6.49
CA GLN A 31 -11.89 4.84 -6.58
C GLN A 31 -12.34 5.01 -8.03
N TRP A 32 -13.00 3.99 -8.58
CA TRP A 32 -13.52 4.03 -9.95
C TRP A 32 -14.96 3.55 -10.00
N GLY A 33 -15.80 4.32 -10.69
CA GLY A 33 -17.12 3.91 -11.13
C GLY A 33 -17.09 3.09 -12.43
N GLU A 34 -18.26 2.61 -12.85
CA GLU A 34 -18.43 1.89 -14.12
C GLU A 34 -18.08 2.76 -15.34
N ASP A 35 -18.25 4.08 -15.24
CA ASP A 35 -17.89 5.06 -16.26
C ASP A 35 -16.37 5.34 -16.34
N GLU A 36 -15.61 4.91 -15.33
CA GLU A 36 -14.16 5.14 -15.24
C GLU A 36 -13.33 3.86 -15.47
N ILE A 37 -13.96 2.78 -15.93
CA ILE A 37 -13.31 1.47 -16.13
C ILE A 37 -12.06 1.55 -17.00
N GLU A 38 -12.09 2.39 -18.05
CA GLU A 38 -10.96 2.54 -18.97
C GLU A 38 -9.73 3.13 -18.27
N PHE A 39 -9.92 3.94 -17.22
CA PHE A 39 -8.85 4.49 -16.39
C PHE A 39 -8.39 3.52 -15.31
N ALA A 40 -9.27 2.65 -14.83
CA ALA A 40 -8.94 1.60 -13.87
C ALA A 40 -8.15 0.45 -14.50
N ALA A 41 -8.51 0.05 -15.73
CA ALA A 41 -7.99 -1.14 -16.39
C ALA A 41 -6.44 -1.25 -16.46
N PRO A 42 -5.66 -0.16 -16.73
CA PRO A 42 -4.21 -0.22 -16.76
C PRO A 42 -3.57 -0.74 -15.47
N PHE A 43 -4.14 -0.44 -14.30
CA PHE A 43 -3.64 -0.91 -13.00
C PHE A 43 -3.71 -2.43 -12.84
N PHE A 44 -4.69 -3.07 -13.49
CA PHE A 44 -4.96 -4.51 -13.39
C PHE A 44 -4.40 -5.31 -14.56
N THR A 45 -3.52 -4.71 -15.35
CA THR A 45 -2.68 -5.45 -16.31
C THR A 45 -1.51 -6.13 -15.60
N PRO A 46 -0.88 -7.17 -16.19
CA PRO A 46 0.32 -7.78 -15.60
C PRO A 46 1.44 -6.75 -15.33
N THR A 47 1.58 -5.74 -16.18
CA THR A 47 2.55 -4.65 -15.99
C THR A 47 2.11 -3.70 -14.88
N GLY A 48 0.84 -3.28 -14.88
CA GLY A 48 0.28 -2.41 -13.83
C GLY A 48 0.43 -3.02 -12.45
N MET A 49 0.10 -4.31 -12.29
CA MET A 49 0.20 -5.01 -11.02
C MET A 49 1.64 -5.31 -10.56
N ARG A 50 2.63 -5.21 -11.44
CA ARG A 50 4.07 -5.29 -11.07
C ARG A 50 4.59 -3.97 -10.51
N ILE A 51 4.07 -2.85 -10.99
CA ILE A 51 4.43 -1.51 -10.53
C ILE A 51 3.64 -1.18 -9.26
N TYR A 52 2.34 -1.44 -9.31
CA TYR A 52 1.40 -1.15 -8.25
C TYR A 52 1.05 -2.45 -7.52
N ILE A 53 1.87 -2.75 -6.50
CA ILE A 53 1.81 -4.01 -5.75
C ILE A 53 0.99 -3.87 -4.46
N GLU A 54 0.47 -5.02 -4.00
CA GLU A 54 -0.33 -5.16 -2.78
C GLU A 54 0.43 -4.69 -1.54
N GLU A 55 1.71 -5.04 -1.42
CA GLU A 55 2.49 -4.77 -0.22
C GLU A 55 3.88 -4.24 -0.58
N THR A 56 4.26 -3.16 0.09
CA THR A 56 5.60 -2.61 0.08
C THR A 56 6.18 -2.69 1.48
N ASN A 57 7.40 -2.19 1.68
CA ASN A 57 7.96 -2.09 3.02
C ASN A 57 7.14 -1.14 3.91
N VAL A 58 6.54 -0.09 3.36
CA VAL A 58 5.89 0.98 4.14
C VAL A 58 4.39 0.80 4.27
N VAL A 59 3.73 0.36 3.20
CA VAL A 59 2.26 0.30 3.11
C VAL A 59 1.76 -1.08 2.68
N ARG A 60 0.53 -1.39 3.10
CA ARG A 60 -0.29 -2.48 2.59
C ARG A 60 -1.53 -1.91 1.91
N ARG A 61 -1.86 -2.46 0.75
CA ARG A 61 -3.02 -2.11 -0.06
C ARG A 61 -4.00 -3.25 -0.11
N SER A 62 -5.27 -2.90 -0.24
CA SER A 62 -6.38 -3.83 -0.35
C SER A 62 -7.36 -3.35 -1.41
N LEU A 63 -7.95 -4.27 -2.15
CA LEU A 63 -8.92 -3.97 -3.20
C LEU A 63 -10.34 -4.28 -2.72
N TYR A 64 -11.26 -3.37 -2.97
CA TYR A 64 -12.65 -3.47 -2.57
C TYR A 64 -13.56 -3.33 -3.78
N LEU A 65 -14.55 -4.20 -3.89
CA LEU A 65 -15.66 -4.08 -4.85
C LEU A 65 -16.96 -3.98 -4.06
N GLY A 66 -17.59 -2.81 -4.09
CA GLY A 66 -18.78 -2.53 -3.29
C GLY A 66 -19.76 -1.61 -4.01
N GLN A 67 -20.71 -1.07 -3.26
CA GLN A 67 -21.65 -0.07 -3.75
C GLN A 67 -21.48 1.24 -2.97
N ASP A 68 -21.58 2.37 -3.66
CA ASP A 68 -21.61 3.69 -3.03
C ASP A 68 -22.97 3.98 -2.37
N VAL A 69 -23.10 5.17 -1.77
CA VAL A 69 -24.36 5.63 -1.13
C VAL A 69 -25.55 5.73 -2.10
N ASN A 70 -25.30 5.74 -3.41
CA ASN A 70 -26.30 5.80 -4.46
C ASN A 70 -26.59 4.42 -5.08
N GLY A 71 -26.00 3.34 -4.56
CA GLY A 71 -26.14 1.98 -5.09
C GLY A 71 -25.34 1.70 -6.35
N ARG A 72 -24.40 2.57 -6.73
CA ARG A 72 -23.52 2.36 -7.90
C ARG A 72 -22.37 1.45 -7.54
N HIS A 73 -22.01 0.53 -8.43
CA HIS A 73 -20.83 -0.30 -8.24
C HIS A 73 -19.56 0.54 -8.30
N VAL A 74 -18.66 0.26 -7.36
CA VAL A 74 -17.42 0.98 -7.19
C VAL A 74 -16.29 0.01 -6.89
N LEU A 75 -15.15 0.22 -7.54
CA LEU A 75 -13.90 -0.45 -7.25
C LEU A 75 -12.97 0.53 -6.52
N ALA A 76 -12.57 0.20 -5.30
CA ALA A 76 -11.76 1.08 -4.46
C ALA A 76 -10.47 0.40 -4.02
N VAL A 77 -9.37 1.16 -4.04
CA VAL A 77 -8.09 0.76 -3.45
C VAL A 77 -7.92 1.50 -2.14
N ARG A 78 -7.78 0.72 -1.07
CA ARG A 78 -7.41 1.20 0.25
C ARG A 78 -5.90 1.07 0.42
N GLU A 79 -5.27 2.06 1.03
CA GLU A 79 -3.88 1.99 1.46
C GLU A 79 -3.75 2.30 2.96
N GLN A 80 -2.95 1.50 3.65
CA GLN A 80 -2.61 1.72 5.04
C GLN A 80 -1.11 1.55 5.24
N GLU A 81 -0.51 2.49 5.98
CA GLU A 81 0.83 2.32 6.50
C GLU A 81 0.87 1.16 7.49
N LYS A 82 1.96 0.38 7.44
CA LYS A 82 2.20 -0.67 8.42
C LYS A 82 2.43 -0.06 9.80
N GLU A 83 1.94 -0.74 10.84
CA GLU A 83 2.07 -0.28 12.21
C GLU A 83 3.53 -0.06 12.62
N GLU A 84 4.44 -0.88 12.09
CA GLU A 84 5.90 -0.78 12.28
C GLU A 84 6.49 0.57 11.83
N TYR A 85 5.86 1.23 10.84
CA TYR A 85 6.26 2.58 10.39
C TYR A 85 5.51 3.68 11.15
N ARG A 86 4.24 3.43 11.53
CA ARG A 86 3.44 4.36 12.34
C ARG A 86 3.90 4.47 13.79
N ALA A 87 4.48 3.41 14.34
CA ALA A 87 5.04 3.37 15.69
C ALA A 87 6.33 4.22 15.82
N GLY A 88 6.70 4.95 14.77
CA GLY A 88 8.00 5.55 14.58
C GLY A 88 8.91 4.53 13.94
N ILE A 89 9.45 4.89 12.77
CA ILE A 89 10.71 4.30 12.32
C ILE A 89 11.62 4.29 13.57
N PRO A 90 12.13 3.15 14.06
CA PRO A 90 13.14 3.15 15.10
C PRO A 90 14.32 3.92 14.52
N ASP A 91 14.31 5.19 14.86
CA ASP A 91 15.18 6.28 14.49
C ASP A 91 16.18 5.95 13.38
N MET A 92 15.74 5.58 12.17
CA MET A 92 16.72 5.35 11.08
C MET A 92 17.44 6.66 10.80
N ALA A 93 16.77 7.80 10.99
CA ALA A 93 17.39 9.12 10.97
C ALA A 93 18.48 9.27 12.05
N ALA A 94 18.27 8.91 13.32
CA ALA A 94 19.35 8.95 14.31
C ALA A 94 20.34 7.78 14.20
N ALA A 95 19.96 6.63 13.65
CA ALA A 95 20.89 5.56 13.33
C ALA A 95 21.84 6.02 12.23
N TYR A 96 21.35 6.70 11.19
CA TYR A 96 22.18 7.35 10.17
C TYR A 96 22.96 8.55 10.73
N ALA A 97 22.37 9.36 11.62
CA ALA A 97 23.07 10.48 12.26
C ALA A 97 24.20 9.98 13.20
N ASN A 98 24.00 8.86 13.90
CA ASN A 98 25.03 8.24 14.75
C ASN A 98 26.13 7.53 13.93
N ILE A 99 25.86 7.14 12.68
CA ILE A 99 26.87 6.61 11.73
C ILE A 99 27.69 7.74 11.11
N LEU A 100 27.12 8.95 10.98
CA LEU A 100 27.80 10.16 10.48
C LEU A 100 28.53 10.94 11.59
N ASP A 101 28.32 10.56 12.85
CA ASP A 101 29.04 11.05 14.03
C ASP A 101 30.28 10.14 14.25
N PRO A 102 31.51 10.62 13.96
CA PRO A 102 32.71 9.80 13.99
C PRO A 102 32.95 9.16 15.37
N ASP A 103 32.62 9.89 16.44
CA ASP A 103 32.88 9.46 17.82
C ASP A 103 31.96 8.31 18.25
N LYS A 104 30.72 8.29 17.72
CA LYS A 104 29.76 7.21 18.01
C LYS A 104 29.93 6.00 17.10
N ALA A 105 30.37 6.21 15.86
CA ALA A 105 30.72 5.13 14.94
C ALA A 105 31.89 4.29 15.50
N GLU A 106 32.91 4.93 16.08
CA GLU A 106 34.06 4.24 16.67
C GLU A 106 33.66 3.43 17.93
N ALA A 107 32.80 3.99 18.79
CA ALA A 107 32.30 3.29 19.98
C ALA A 107 31.46 2.04 19.61
N PHE A 108 30.61 2.13 18.58
CA PHE A 108 29.83 1.01 18.09
C PHE A 108 30.70 -0.09 17.48
N LEU A 109 31.73 0.27 16.72
CA LEU A 109 32.67 -0.69 16.13
C LEU A 109 33.53 -1.39 17.20
N ARG A 110 33.98 -0.69 18.24
CA ARG A 110 34.71 -1.29 19.37
C ARG A 110 33.89 -2.32 20.13
N ASP A 111 32.64 -1.99 20.45
CA ASP A 111 31.76 -2.88 21.22
C ASP A 111 31.42 -4.16 20.43
N LYS A 112 31.18 -4.02 19.12
CA LYS A 112 30.75 -5.12 18.26
C LYS A 112 31.88 -6.02 17.78
N PHE A 113 33.11 -5.51 17.65
CA PHE A 113 34.27 -6.26 17.14
C PHE A 113 35.37 -6.52 18.17
N LYS A 114 35.21 -6.09 19.44
CA LYS A 114 36.17 -6.28 20.55
C LYS A 114 37.63 -6.06 20.12
N VAL A 115 37.93 -4.85 19.62
CA VAL A 115 39.31 -4.37 19.41
C VAL A 115 39.66 -3.30 20.43
#